data_AF-A3CTY7-F1
#
_entry.id   AF-A3CTY7-F1
#
_cell.length_a   1.000
_cell.length_b   1.000
_cell.length_c   1.000
_cell.angle_alpha   90.00
_cell.angle_beta   90.00
_cell.angle_gamma   90.00
#
_symmetry.space_group_name_H-M   'P 1'
#
loop_
_entity.id
_entity.type
_entity.pdbx_description
1 polymer ?
#
loop_
_entity_poly.entity_id
_entity_poly.type
_entity_poly.pdbx_seq_one_letter_code
_entity_poly.pdbx_strand_id
1 'polypeptide(L)'
;MNGFRWAIAVLLVASLVGLAWGQVMPMDNQTPAGENVTPSVDENVTPTINVTMNQTLEGNATVANVTIDEVVSDGPGWLVIHNNLFGHLGGVIGFSQVDPGTNSNVTVTIDTHVAIDRLSAELHKDLGQEGVFEYPVIDGPQMADGQPVTANISVTAENFTVNNLTELAGNQTRLLDQNRTPDLIRNQTRDPTLM
;
A
#
# COMPACT_ATOMS: atom_id res chain seq x y z
N MET A 1 41.11 7.37 26.87
CA MET A 1 40.48 6.05 27.01
C MET A 1 39.60 5.79 25.80
N ASN A 2 40.07 4.85 24.97
CA ASN A 2 39.35 3.95 24.07
C ASN A 2 38.48 4.54 22.95
N GLY A 3 39.09 4.68 21.78
CA GLY A 3 38.39 4.77 20.49
C GLY A 3 37.97 3.38 19.99
N PHE A 4 36.80 3.31 19.38
CA PHE A 4 36.30 2.13 18.67
C PHE A 4 36.11 2.49 17.19
N ARG A 5 36.92 1.87 16.33
CA ARG A 5 36.85 1.95 14.87
C ARG A 5 36.14 0.68 14.38
N TRP A 6 35.05 0.82 13.63
CA TRP A 6 34.44 -0.31 12.90
C TRP A 6 35.25 -0.55 11.64
N ALA A 7 35.80 -1.76 11.48
CA ALA A 7 36.46 -2.21 10.25
C ALA A 7 35.53 -3.18 9.53
N ILE A 8 35.17 -2.82 8.30
CA ILE A 8 34.43 -3.62 7.32
C ILE A 8 35.40 -4.71 6.81
N ALA A 9 35.03 -5.98 6.98
CA ALA A 9 35.77 -7.10 6.39
C ALA A 9 35.16 -7.45 5.03
N VAL A 10 35.83 -7.04 3.96
CA VAL A 10 35.60 -7.55 2.59
C VAL A 10 36.48 -8.78 2.40
N LEU A 11 35.87 -9.94 2.17
CA LEU A 11 36.57 -11.18 1.81
C LEU A 11 36.50 -11.36 0.29
N LEU A 12 37.56 -10.91 -0.39
CA LEU A 12 37.88 -11.26 -1.78
C LEU A 12 38.74 -12.54 -1.76
N VAL A 13 38.25 -13.62 -2.38
CA VAL A 13 39.07 -14.78 -2.72
C VAL A 13 39.26 -14.77 -4.23
N ALA A 14 40.49 -14.48 -4.65
CA ALA A 14 40.94 -14.61 -6.01
C ALA A 14 42.13 -15.58 -6.09
N SER A 15 42.17 -16.29 -7.23
CA SER A 15 43.30 -17.01 -7.83
C SER A 15 43.37 -18.52 -7.58
N LEU A 16 43.30 -19.30 -8.66
CA LEU A 16 44.53 -19.84 -9.25
C LEU A 16 44.36 -20.25 -10.72
N VAL A 17 45.28 -19.74 -11.54
CA VAL A 17 45.43 -19.91 -12.98
C VAL A 17 46.15 -21.23 -13.27
N GLY A 18 45.63 -22.02 -14.21
CA GLY A 18 46.37 -23.09 -14.89
C GLY A 18 46.64 -22.67 -16.34
N LEU A 19 47.92 -22.60 -16.71
CA LEU A 19 48.42 -22.31 -18.06
C LEU A 19 48.47 -23.59 -18.91
N ALA A 20 48.03 -23.53 -20.16
CA ALA A 20 48.58 -24.35 -21.25
C ALA A 20 48.32 -23.70 -22.62
N TRP A 21 49.25 -23.91 -23.54
CA TRP A 21 49.61 -23.05 -24.68
C TRP A 21 48.78 -23.30 -25.95
N GLY A 22 48.88 -22.36 -26.88
CA GLY A 22 48.02 -22.18 -28.06
C GLY A 22 47.95 -23.32 -29.08
N GLN A 23 46.81 -23.36 -29.76
CA GLN A 23 46.69 -23.81 -31.15
C GLN A 23 45.52 -23.09 -31.80
N VAL A 24 45.78 -22.38 -32.90
CA VAL A 24 44.75 -21.81 -33.78
C VAL A 24 44.42 -22.88 -34.83
N MET A 25 43.13 -23.22 -35.00
CA MET A 25 42.42 -23.76 -36.19
C MET A 25 41.13 -24.48 -35.73
N PRO A 26 40.13 -24.76 -36.60
CA PRO A 26 39.31 -23.89 -37.45
C PRO A 26 37.81 -23.93 -36.99
N MET A 27 36.96 -23.15 -37.66
CA MET A 27 35.51 -23.07 -37.42
C MET A 27 34.79 -24.35 -37.90
N ASP A 28 34.47 -25.25 -36.97
CA ASP A 28 33.69 -26.46 -37.24
C ASP A 28 32.45 -26.53 -36.32
N ASN A 29 31.30 -26.75 -36.96
CA ASN A 29 29.94 -26.76 -36.46
C ASN A 29 29.59 -27.99 -35.61
N GLN A 30 29.20 -27.82 -34.32
CA GLN A 30 28.04 -28.44 -33.62
C GLN A 30 28.08 -28.29 -32.07
N THR A 31 27.22 -27.40 -31.55
CA THR A 31 26.30 -27.43 -30.38
C THR A 31 26.62 -28.33 -29.15
N PRO A 32 26.46 -27.82 -27.91
CA PRO A 32 25.14 -27.92 -27.26
C PRO A 32 24.50 -26.55 -27.02
N ALA A 33 23.19 -26.50 -27.24
CA ALA A 33 22.35 -25.38 -26.90
C ALA A 33 22.49 -25.15 -25.40
N GLY A 34 23.21 -24.09 -25.02
CA GLY A 34 23.03 -23.48 -23.72
C GLY A 34 21.59 -22.99 -23.69
N GLU A 35 20.80 -23.65 -22.86
CA GLU A 35 19.39 -23.34 -22.62
C GLU A 35 19.29 -21.87 -22.26
N ASN A 36 18.99 -21.05 -23.26
CA ASN A 36 18.52 -19.70 -23.03
C ASN A 36 17.13 -19.90 -22.44
N VAL A 37 17.06 -20.05 -21.11
CA VAL A 37 15.81 -20.02 -20.35
C VAL A 37 15.27 -18.62 -20.54
N THR A 38 14.58 -18.46 -21.67
CA THR A 38 13.65 -17.38 -21.91
C THR A 38 12.63 -17.56 -20.80
N PRO A 39 12.46 -16.59 -19.88
CA PRO A 39 11.41 -16.69 -18.89
C PRO A 39 10.10 -16.99 -19.62
N SER A 40 9.45 -18.05 -19.15
CA SER A 40 8.26 -18.64 -19.72
C SER A 40 7.24 -17.56 -20.08
N VAL A 41 6.68 -17.72 -21.26
CA VAL A 41 5.51 -17.02 -21.79
C VAL A 41 4.47 -16.79 -20.68
N ASP A 42 4.26 -15.51 -20.34
CA ASP A 42 2.97 -14.83 -20.21
C ASP A 42 1.78 -15.74 -19.87
N GLU A 43 1.71 -16.21 -18.62
CA GLU A 43 0.39 -16.41 -18.03
C GLU A 43 -0.14 -15.02 -17.71
N ASN A 44 -1.24 -14.63 -18.35
CA ASN A 44 -1.99 -13.43 -18.01
C ASN A 44 -2.50 -13.55 -16.56
N VAL A 45 -1.65 -13.14 -15.61
CA VAL A 45 -1.99 -13.11 -14.19
C VAL A 45 -3.05 -12.03 -14.01
N THR A 46 -4.25 -12.43 -13.57
CA THR A 46 -5.30 -11.45 -13.26
C THR A 46 -5.08 -10.95 -11.83
N PRO A 47 -4.74 -9.66 -11.65
CA PRO A 47 -4.44 -9.15 -10.32
C PRO A 47 -5.68 -9.13 -9.44
N THR A 48 -5.53 -9.51 -8.16
CA THR A 48 -6.64 -9.60 -7.20
C THR A 48 -6.19 -9.33 -5.78
N ILE A 49 -7.13 -8.90 -4.94
CA ILE A 49 -6.96 -8.82 -3.48
C ILE A 49 -8.09 -9.63 -2.84
N ASN A 50 -7.74 -10.57 -1.98
CA ASN A 50 -8.69 -11.29 -1.14
C ASN A 50 -8.41 -10.95 0.33
N VAL A 51 -9.43 -10.49 1.04
CA VAL A 51 -9.29 -10.01 2.42
C VAL A 51 -10.55 -10.21 3.22
N THR A 52 -10.37 -10.60 4.47
CA THR A 52 -11.42 -10.57 5.48
C THR A 52 -11.82 -9.12 5.77
N MET A 53 -13.06 -8.78 5.41
CA MET A 53 -13.60 -7.41 5.51
C MET A 53 -13.49 -6.80 6.91
N ASN A 54 -13.82 -7.56 7.97
CA ASN A 54 -13.82 -7.06 9.33
C ASN A 54 -12.56 -7.52 10.06
N GLN A 55 -11.74 -6.59 10.52
CA GLN A 55 -10.50 -6.89 11.22
C GLN A 55 -10.42 -6.15 12.55
N THR A 56 -9.84 -6.81 13.55
CA THR A 56 -9.41 -6.16 14.78
C THR A 56 -7.91 -5.88 14.66
N LEU A 57 -7.52 -4.61 14.68
CA LEU A 57 -6.13 -4.20 14.51
C LEU A 57 -5.30 -4.52 15.75
N GLU A 58 -4.17 -5.15 15.52
CA GLU A 58 -3.10 -5.31 16.51
C GLU A 58 -2.11 -4.16 16.39
N GLY A 59 -1.81 -3.48 17.51
CA GLY A 59 -0.94 -2.32 17.52
C GLY A 59 -1.17 -1.40 18.71
N ASN A 60 -0.96 -0.10 18.49
CA ASN A 60 -1.12 0.96 19.47
C ASN A 60 -1.59 2.27 18.79
N ALA A 61 -1.66 3.34 19.58
CA ALA A 61 -2.11 4.67 19.13
C ALA A 61 -1.17 5.38 18.13
N THR A 62 -0.06 4.76 17.71
CA THR A 62 0.84 5.29 16.66
C THR A 62 0.91 4.41 15.43
N VAL A 63 0.97 3.08 15.59
CA VAL A 63 1.03 2.13 14.48
C VAL A 63 0.18 0.90 14.76
N ALA A 64 -0.37 0.31 13.71
CA ALA A 64 -1.04 -0.98 13.75
C ALA A 64 -0.88 -1.73 12.43
N ASN A 65 -1.24 -3.01 12.41
CA ASN A 65 -1.12 -3.87 11.25
C ASN A 65 -2.48 -4.25 10.66
N VAL A 66 -2.60 -4.09 9.35
CA VAL A 66 -3.68 -4.65 8.52
C VAL A 66 -3.13 -5.89 7.83
N THR A 67 -3.86 -7.00 7.88
CA THR A 67 -3.45 -8.25 7.22
C THR A 67 -4.36 -8.54 6.04
N ILE A 68 -3.77 -8.81 4.88
CA ILE A 68 -4.46 -9.20 3.66
C ILE A 68 -4.20 -10.68 3.42
N ASP A 69 -5.29 -11.45 3.27
CA ASP A 69 -5.22 -12.91 3.22
C ASP A 69 -4.43 -13.38 1.99
N GLU A 70 -4.71 -12.79 0.84
CA GLU A 70 -4.00 -13.06 -0.42
C GLU A 70 -4.01 -11.86 -1.35
N VAL A 71 -2.89 -11.63 -2.02
CA VAL A 71 -2.73 -10.67 -3.12
C VAL A 71 -2.11 -11.39 -4.30
N VAL A 72 -2.74 -11.31 -5.46
CA VAL A 72 -2.15 -11.75 -6.74
C VAL A 72 -1.73 -10.49 -7.50
N SER A 73 -0.43 -10.36 -7.77
CA SER A 73 0.15 -9.21 -8.45
C SER A 73 0.61 -9.54 -9.87
N ASP A 74 0.23 -8.72 -10.84
CA ASP A 74 0.75 -8.75 -12.20
C ASP A 74 2.07 -7.97 -12.26
N GLY A 75 3.18 -8.65 -11.97
CA GLY A 75 4.51 -8.06 -11.82
C GLY A 75 4.78 -7.50 -10.41
N PRO A 76 5.94 -6.84 -10.21
CA PRO A 76 6.28 -6.20 -8.94
C PRO A 76 5.29 -5.10 -8.60
N GLY A 77 4.93 -4.98 -7.32
CA GLY A 77 3.90 -4.04 -6.92
C GLY A 77 3.93 -3.62 -5.47
N TRP A 78 2.95 -2.78 -5.14
CA TRP A 78 2.70 -2.28 -3.79
C TRP A 78 1.26 -2.55 -3.39
N LEU A 79 1.06 -3.11 -2.21
CA LEU A 79 -0.25 -3.15 -1.56
C LEU A 79 -0.39 -1.91 -0.70
N VAL A 80 -1.27 -1.00 -1.09
CA VAL A 80 -1.41 0.32 -0.49
C VAL A 80 -2.72 0.40 0.28
N ILE A 81 -2.68 0.89 1.52
CA ILE A 81 -3.86 1.09 2.35
C ILE A 81 -4.21 2.58 2.39
N HIS A 82 -5.43 2.89 1.99
CA HIS A 82 -6.04 4.20 2.03
C HIS A 82 -7.13 4.26 3.09
N ASN A 83 -7.37 5.46 3.64
CA ASN A 83 -8.65 5.73 4.27
C ASN A 83 -9.78 5.65 3.22
N ASN A 84 -10.90 5.03 3.55
CA ASN A 84 -12.07 5.00 2.68
C ASN A 84 -13.07 6.07 3.13
N LEU A 85 -13.16 7.15 2.36
CA LEU A 85 -14.04 8.28 2.62
C LEU A 85 -15.30 8.13 1.76
N PHE A 86 -16.30 7.43 2.28
CA PHE A 86 -17.61 7.24 1.63
C PHE A 86 -17.53 6.60 0.24
N GLY A 87 -16.65 5.61 0.07
CA GLY A 87 -16.44 4.89 -1.19
C GLY A 87 -15.34 5.49 -2.07
N HIS A 88 -14.67 6.55 -1.62
CA HIS A 88 -13.55 7.16 -2.32
C HIS A 88 -12.23 6.89 -1.58
N LEU A 89 -11.15 6.71 -2.35
CA LEU A 89 -9.80 6.61 -1.81
C LEU A 89 -9.38 7.97 -1.21
N GLY A 90 -9.11 7.96 0.09
CA GLY A 90 -8.47 9.04 0.82
C GLY A 90 -6.95 8.96 0.76
N GLY A 91 -6.28 9.63 1.68
CA GLY A 91 -4.82 9.57 1.79
C GLY A 91 -4.30 8.17 2.10
N VAL A 92 -3.09 7.87 1.60
CA VAL A 92 -2.33 6.67 1.94
C VAL A 92 -1.95 6.73 3.42
N ILE A 93 -2.20 5.64 4.14
CA ILE A 93 -1.85 5.49 5.56
C ILE A 93 -0.84 4.38 5.83
N GLY A 94 -0.53 3.57 4.82
CA GLY A 94 0.51 2.53 4.87
C GLY A 94 0.62 1.80 3.53
N PHE A 95 1.74 1.14 3.30
CA PHE A 95 1.97 0.32 2.11
C PHE A 95 2.98 -0.79 2.39
N SER A 96 2.96 -1.86 1.59
CA SER A 96 3.93 -2.95 1.65
C SER A 96 4.23 -3.45 0.23
N GLN A 97 5.47 -3.91 0.00
CA GLN A 97 5.86 -4.48 -1.29
C GLN A 97 5.21 -5.85 -1.47
N VAL A 98 4.84 -6.17 -2.71
CA VAL A 98 4.37 -7.50 -3.11
C VAL A 98 5.16 -8.00 -4.31
N ASP A 99 5.50 -9.28 -4.28
CA ASP A 99 6.20 -9.94 -5.37
C ASP A 99 5.24 -10.25 -6.54
N PRO A 100 5.74 -10.44 -7.77
CA PRO A 100 4.93 -10.98 -8.86
C PRO A 100 4.26 -12.30 -8.48
N GLY A 101 2.98 -12.47 -8.82
CA GLY A 101 2.21 -13.66 -8.51
C GLY A 101 1.54 -13.61 -7.13
N THR A 102 1.37 -14.78 -6.50
CA THR A 102 0.60 -14.93 -5.25
C THR A 102 1.43 -14.59 -4.01
N ASN A 103 0.90 -13.69 -3.18
CA ASN A 103 1.43 -13.29 -1.89
C ASN A 103 0.38 -13.59 -0.82
N SER A 104 0.72 -14.38 0.20
CA SER A 104 -0.22 -14.75 1.27
C SER A 104 0.12 -14.02 2.58
N ASN A 105 -0.90 -13.69 3.37
CA ASN A 105 -0.76 -13.04 4.68
C ASN A 105 0.07 -11.75 4.64
N VAL A 106 -0.15 -10.92 3.60
CA VAL A 106 0.58 -9.68 3.44
C VAL A 106 0.19 -8.73 4.56
N THR A 107 1.18 -8.31 5.35
CA THR A 107 0.97 -7.37 6.45
C THR A 107 1.37 -5.97 6.01
N VAL A 108 0.49 -5.00 6.22
CA VAL A 108 0.76 -3.58 6.00
C VAL A 108 0.70 -2.85 7.34
N THR A 109 1.80 -2.23 7.73
CA THR A 109 1.83 -1.32 8.88
C THR A 109 1.24 0.03 8.48
N ILE A 110 0.27 0.51 9.26
CA ILE A 110 -0.44 1.77 9.03
C ILE A 110 -0.18 2.78 10.16
N ASP A 111 -0.23 4.07 9.84
CA ASP A 111 -0.25 5.15 10.82
C ASP A 111 -1.65 5.30 11.42
N THR A 112 -1.77 5.01 12.72
CA THR A 112 -3.06 5.03 13.41
C THR A 112 -3.52 6.44 13.81
N HIS A 113 -2.66 7.46 13.74
CA HIS A 113 -3.07 8.85 14.00
C HIS A 113 -4.06 9.37 12.96
N VAL A 114 -3.90 8.93 11.71
CA VAL A 114 -4.69 9.36 10.56
C VAL A 114 -5.69 8.31 10.07
N ALA A 115 -5.61 7.08 10.60
CA ALA A 115 -6.52 6.01 10.24
C ALA A 115 -7.97 6.26 10.71
N ILE A 116 -8.92 5.78 9.92
CA ILE A 116 -10.34 5.72 10.26
C ILE A 116 -10.84 4.27 10.23
N ASP A 117 -12.06 4.03 10.70
CA ASP A 117 -12.68 2.70 10.82
C ASP A 117 -13.05 2.04 9.47
N ARG A 118 -12.92 2.78 8.37
CA ARG A 118 -13.13 2.31 6.99
C ARG A 118 -11.89 2.55 6.16
N LEU A 119 -11.32 1.48 5.62
CA LEU A 119 -10.12 1.48 4.81
C LEU A 119 -10.39 0.85 3.44
N SER A 120 -9.50 1.13 2.49
CA SER A 120 -9.45 0.47 1.19
C SER A 120 -8.02 0.06 0.90
N ALA A 121 -7.81 -1.20 0.54
CA ALA A 121 -6.59 -1.66 -0.09
C ALA A 121 -6.68 -1.41 -1.60
N GLU A 122 -5.63 -0.87 -2.20
CA GLU A 122 -5.44 -0.76 -3.65
C GLU A 122 -4.11 -1.43 -4.01
N LEU A 123 -4.12 -2.21 -5.09
CA LEU A 123 -2.90 -2.82 -5.62
C LEU A 123 -2.30 -1.90 -6.67
N HIS A 124 -1.05 -1.49 -6.45
CA HIS A 124 -0.28 -0.63 -7.34
C HIS A 124 0.80 -1.43 -8.05
N LYS A 125 1.23 -0.90 -9.20
CA LYS A 125 2.45 -1.33 -9.88
C LYS A 125 3.65 -0.68 -9.21
N ASP A 126 4.79 -1.35 -9.27
CA ASP A 126 6.11 -0.77 -8.98
C ASP A 126 6.75 -0.42 -10.33
N LEU A 127 6.64 0.85 -10.73
CA LEU A 127 7.18 1.38 -11.98
C LEU A 127 8.31 2.36 -11.67
N GLY A 128 9.09 2.74 -12.69
CA GLY A 128 10.19 3.68 -12.48
C GLY A 128 11.38 3.00 -11.80
N GLN A 129 11.64 3.34 -10.54
CA GLN A 129 12.73 2.75 -9.75
C GLN A 129 12.21 1.57 -8.92
N GLU A 130 12.64 0.37 -9.31
CA GLU A 130 12.32 -0.88 -8.61
C GLU A 130 12.53 -0.78 -7.08
N GLY A 131 11.50 -1.16 -6.32
CA GLY A 131 11.50 -1.18 -4.86
C GLY A 131 11.37 0.21 -4.23
N VAL A 132 11.02 1.25 -5.00
CA VAL A 132 10.72 2.59 -4.47
C VAL A 132 9.26 2.92 -4.72
N PHE A 133 8.52 3.27 -3.67
CA PHE A 133 7.12 3.68 -3.82
C PHE A 133 7.03 5.13 -4.33
N GLU A 134 6.63 5.29 -5.59
CA GLU A 134 6.58 6.53 -6.37
C GLU A 134 5.13 7.00 -6.66
N TYR A 135 4.37 7.23 -5.58
CA TYR A 135 2.98 7.70 -5.64
C TYR A 135 2.87 9.23 -5.64
N PRO A 136 1.92 9.84 -6.40
CA PRO A 136 0.81 9.22 -7.12
C PRO A 136 1.00 9.00 -8.64
N VAL A 137 2.14 9.41 -9.20
CA VAL A 137 2.27 9.57 -10.65
C VAL A 137 2.81 8.34 -11.35
N ILE A 138 3.80 7.67 -10.75
CA ILE A 138 4.52 6.56 -11.38
C ILE A 138 3.87 5.24 -11.00
N ASP A 139 3.66 5.02 -9.70
CA ASP A 139 3.06 3.80 -9.17
C ASP A 139 1.53 3.89 -9.19
N GLY A 140 0.98 3.75 -10.39
CA GLY A 140 -0.47 3.71 -10.61
C GLY A 140 -1.09 2.34 -10.26
N PRO A 141 -2.44 2.27 -10.22
CA PRO A 141 -3.14 1.04 -9.87
C PRO A 141 -2.96 -0.06 -10.92
N GLN A 142 -2.94 -1.30 -10.44
CA GLN A 142 -3.17 -2.48 -11.26
C GLN A 142 -4.66 -2.58 -11.62
N MET A 143 -4.94 -3.10 -12.81
CA MET A 143 -6.28 -3.13 -13.38
C MET A 143 -6.72 -4.58 -13.60
N ALA A 144 -7.95 -4.90 -13.24
CA ALA A 144 -8.65 -6.12 -13.63
C ALA A 144 -10.00 -5.73 -14.23
N ASP A 145 -10.34 -6.27 -15.40
CA ASP A 145 -11.58 -5.94 -16.13
C ASP A 145 -11.81 -4.44 -16.35
N GLY A 146 -10.71 -3.68 -16.51
CA GLY A 146 -10.74 -2.23 -16.72
C GLY A 146 -11.06 -1.41 -15.46
N GLN A 147 -11.02 -2.01 -14.27
CA GLN A 147 -11.19 -1.33 -12.98
C GLN A 147 -9.93 -1.48 -12.11
N PRO A 148 -9.61 -0.47 -11.27
CA PRO A 148 -8.56 -0.60 -10.26
C PRO A 148 -8.86 -1.77 -9.30
N VAL A 149 -7.84 -2.59 -9.02
CA VAL A 149 -7.96 -3.70 -8.08
C VAL A 149 -7.98 -3.14 -6.66
N THR A 150 -9.15 -3.17 -6.04
CA THR A 150 -9.37 -2.64 -4.70
C THR A 150 -10.17 -3.60 -3.83
N ALA A 151 -9.99 -3.51 -2.51
CA ALA A 151 -10.79 -4.22 -1.52
C ALA A 151 -11.08 -3.33 -0.31
N ASN A 152 -12.29 -3.41 0.23
CA ASN A 152 -12.68 -2.62 1.39
C ASN A 152 -12.39 -3.38 2.69
N ILE A 153 -12.09 -2.63 3.74
CA ILE A 153 -11.79 -3.17 5.07
C ILE A 153 -12.47 -2.28 6.11
N SER A 154 -13.06 -2.92 7.12
CA SER A 154 -13.65 -2.27 8.28
C SER A 154 -12.86 -2.71 9.50
N VAL A 155 -12.39 -1.74 10.28
CA VAL A 155 -11.44 -2.02 11.36
C VAL A 155 -11.98 -1.59 12.71
N THR A 156 -11.68 -2.38 13.71
CA THR A 156 -11.81 -2.04 15.13
C THR A 156 -10.44 -2.18 15.80
N ALA A 157 -10.31 -1.68 17.03
CA ALA A 157 -9.13 -1.87 17.84
C ALA A 157 -9.53 -2.05 19.31
N GLU A 158 -8.83 -2.92 20.03
CA GLU A 158 -9.11 -3.18 21.45
C GLU A 158 -8.29 -2.26 22.36
N ASN A 159 -7.06 -1.95 21.97
CA ASN A 159 -6.07 -1.29 22.83
C ASN A 159 -5.85 0.20 22.50
N PHE A 160 -6.53 0.71 21.48
CA PHE A 160 -6.47 2.12 21.07
C PHE A 160 -7.75 2.51 20.34
N THR A 161 -7.96 3.81 20.14
CA THR A 161 -9.12 4.33 19.41
C THR A 161 -8.77 4.54 17.95
N VAL A 162 -9.58 3.96 17.07
CA VAL A 162 -9.61 4.32 15.64
C VAL A 162 -10.74 5.31 15.42
N ASN A 163 -10.51 6.33 14.58
CA ASN A 163 -11.51 7.35 14.32
C ASN A 163 -12.71 6.76 13.57
N ASN A 164 -13.91 6.88 14.12
CA ASN A 164 -15.12 6.43 13.43
C ASN A 164 -15.57 7.48 12.40
N LEU A 165 -15.61 7.11 11.12
CA LEU A 165 -15.95 8.02 10.02
C LEU A 165 -17.35 8.64 10.17
N THR A 166 -18.32 7.86 10.67
CA THR A 166 -19.69 8.34 10.87
C THR A 166 -19.74 9.36 12.01
N GLU A 167 -19.02 9.11 13.09
CA GLU A 167 -18.92 10.05 14.22
C GLU A 167 -18.18 11.33 13.82
N LEU A 168 -17.10 11.22 13.04
CA LEU A 168 -16.38 12.37 12.52
C LEU A 168 -17.29 13.27 11.66
N ALA A 169 -18.07 12.68 10.75
CA ALA A 169 -18.99 13.42 9.90
C ALA A 169 -20.16 14.06 10.70
N GLY A 170 -20.70 13.32 11.68
CA GLY A 170 -21.77 13.82 12.55
C GLY A 170 -21.31 15.00 13.44
N ASN A 171 -20.11 14.91 14.01
CA ASN A 171 -19.55 15.98 14.84
C ASN A 171 -19.26 17.24 14.03
N GLN A 172 -18.75 17.13 12.80
CA GLN A 172 -18.58 18.30 11.94
C GLN A 172 -19.91 19.01 11.66
N THR A 173 -20.96 18.24 11.34
CA THR A 173 -22.29 18.82 11.08
C THR A 173 -22.84 19.56 12.30
N ARG A 174 -22.68 18.98 13.50
CA ARG A 174 -23.11 19.61 14.76
C ARG A 174 -22.35 20.91 15.07
N LEU A 175 -21.05 20.98 14.79
CA LEU A 175 -20.26 22.19 15.00
C LEU A 175 -20.67 23.31 14.03
N LEU A 176 -21.03 22.97 12.79
CA LEU A 176 -21.54 23.94 11.82
C LEU A 176 -22.91 24.50 12.23
N ASP A 177 -23.79 23.67 12.78
CA ASP A 177 -25.10 24.10 13.28
C ASP A 177 -24.99 24.94 14.56
N GLN A 178 -24.05 24.62 15.45
CA GLN A 178 -23.79 25.43 16.66
C GLN A 178 -23.12 26.77 16.35
N ASN A 179 -22.40 26.88 15.23
CA ASN A 179 -21.74 28.12 14.80
C ASN A 179 -22.58 28.94 13.81
N ARG A 180 -23.76 28.43 13.39
CA ARG A 180 -24.83 29.27 12.84
C ARG A 180 -25.48 30.02 14.00
N THR A 181 -25.19 31.31 14.11
CA THR A 181 -25.84 32.22 15.08
C THR A 181 -27.36 32.02 15.12
N PRO A 182 -28.01 32.00 16.30
CA PRO A 182 -29.46 32.02 16.43
C PRO A 182 -29.99 33.45 16.22
N ASP A 183 -29.66 34.08 15.10
CA ASP A 183 -30.24 35.37 14.71
C ASP A 183 -31.12 35.12 13.49
N LEU A 184 -32.43 35.00 13.74
CA LEU A 184 -33.57 35.39 12.89
C LEU A 184 -34.92 34.80 13.40
N ILE A 185 -35.13 34.65 14.72
CA ILE A 185 -36.51 34.41 15.27
C ILE A 185 -36.80 35.27 16.51
N ARG A 186 -36.18 36.46 16.64
CA ARG A 186 -36.57 37.46 17.66
C ARG A 186 -36.60 38.87 17.08
N ASN A 187 -37.49 39.14 16.11
CA ASN A 187 -38.05 40.49 15.97
C ASN A 187 -39.26 40.62 15.00
N GLN A 188 -40.19 39.67 15.03
CA GLN A 188 -41.50 39.87 14.39
C GLN A 188 -42.62 39.72 15.43
N THR A 189 -42.68 40.69 16.35
CA THR A 189 -43.92 41.00 17.10
C THR A 189 -44.03 42.52 17.23
N ARG A 190 -44.29 43.18 16.10
CA ARG A 190 -45.14 44.40 16.04
C ARG A 190 -46.57 43.86 15.90
N ASP A 191 -47.63 44.30 16.55
CA ASP A 191 -48.02 45.52 17.25
C ASP A 191 -49.42 45.20 17.84
N PRO A 192 -49.72 45.41 19.14
CA PRO A 192 -51.06 45.17 19.66
C PRO A 192 -52.00 46.31 19.27
N THR A 193 -52.69 46.10 18.15
CA THR A 193 -54.08 46.53 17.91
C THR A 193 -54.41 48.01 18.16
N LEU A 194 -54.47 48.75 17.05
CA LEU A 194 -55.57 49.67 16.75
C LEU A 194 -56.92 49.04 17.19
N MET A 195 -57.44 49.43 18.35
CA MET A 195 -58.84 49.79 18.67
C MET A 195 -58.98 50.15 20.15
#